data_AF-A0A433A9S7-F1
#
_entry.id   AF-A0A433A9S7-F1
#
_cell.length_a   1.000
_cell.length_b   1.000
_cell.length_c   1.000
_cell.angle_alpha   90.00
_cell.angle_beta   90.00
_cell.angle_gamma   90.00
#
_symmetry.space_group_name_H-M   'P 1'
#
loop_
_entity.id
_entity.type
_entity.pdbx_description
1 polymer ?
#
loop_
_entity_poly.entity_id
_entity_poly.type
_entity_poly.pdbx_seq_one_letter_code
_entity_poly.pdbx_strand_id
1 'polypeptide(L)'
;MSDTVTLKLAAGVSAAALLALAAMATSVRPAGAQEFDCRDARYASERAICGSDRLSSLDERMNALYADLKAAYGNRYQRNDLKTYQRQFLDARDSCGRDTECIRGAYLDQISVLESRLEEAYRRSER
;
A
#
# COMPACT_ATOMS: atom_id res chain seq x y z
N MET A 1 40.45 2.36 -63.36
CA MET A 1 39.70 1.16 -62.94
C MET A 1 38.95 1.57 -61.69
N SER A 2 37.80 2.22 -61.86
CA SER A 2 36.47 1.58 -61.79
C SER A 2 36.11 1.25 -60.35
N ASP A 3 35.04 1.71 -59.70
CA ASP A 3 33.84 2.43 -60.11
C ASP A 3 33.20 3.12 -58.88
N THR A 4 32.35 4.09 -59.18
CA THR A 4 31.26 4.72 -58.40
C THR A 4 30.55 3.79 -57.40
N VAL A 5 30.03 4.26 -56.26
CA VAL A 5 28.63 4.76 -56.13
C VAL A 5 28.50 5.86 -55.08
N THR A 6 27.97 6.99 -55.51
CA THR A 6 27.38 8.06 -54.70
C THR A 6 25.94 7.72 -54.29
N LEU A 7 25.57 8.01 -53.04
CA LEU A 7 24.19 8.40 -52.72
C LEU A 7 24.20 9.48 -51.63
N LYS A 8 24.02 10.74 -52.06
CA LYS A 8 23.66 11.88 -51.20
C LYS A 8 22.15 12.03 -51.22
N LEU A 9 21.50 12.19 -50.08
CA LEU A 9 20.28 12.98 -49.84
C LEU A 9 20.06 13.01 -48.31
N ALA A 10 19.72 14.09 -47.62
CA ALA A 10 19.69 15.51 -47.91
C ALA A 10 19.68 16.17 -46.51
N ALA A 11 20.52 17.18 -46.30
CA ALA A 11 20.44 18.01 -45.12
C ALA A 11 19.16 18.86 -45.20
N GLY A 12 18.20 18.57 -44.31
CA GLY A 12 17.04 19.42 -44.04
C GLY A 12 17.17 20.04 -42.66
N VAL A 13 18.22 20.82 -42.41
CA VAL A 13 18.33 21.62 -41.19
C VAL A 13 17.62 22.94 -41.47
N SER A 14 16.41 23.12 -40.93
CA SER A 14 15.92 24.40 -40.43
C SER A 14 14.51 24.26 -39.89
N ALA A 15 14.37 24.41 -38.58
CA ALA A 15 13.66 25.54 -37.98
C ALA A 15 13.48 25.25 -36.49
N ALA A 16 14.07 26.12 -35.66
CA ALA A 16 13.50 26.56 -34.40
C ALA A 16 12.71 25.51 -33.58
N ALA A 17 13.42 24.67 -32.85
CA ALA A 17 12.88 24.07 -31.63
C ALA A 17 14.03 23.85 -30.66
N LEU A 18 14.48 24.97 -30.08
CA LEU A 18 15.28 24.98 -28.87
C LEU A 18 14.61 24.05 -27.84
N LEU A 19 15.25 22.91 -27.62
CA LEU A 19 15.31 22.13 -26.39
C LEU A 19 14.35 22.62 -25.28
N ALA A 20 13.08 22.25 -25.40
CA ALA A 20 12.16 22.23 -24.27
C ALA A 20 12.57 21.06 -23.38
N LEU A 21 13.54 21.28 -22.50
CA LEU A 21 13.92 20.40 -21.41
C LEU A 21 12.80 20.44 -20.35
N ALA A 22 11.64 19.88 -20.71
CA ALA A 22 10.48 19.76 -19.84
C ALA A 22 10.33 18.33 -19.34
N ALA A 23 9.96 18.22 -18.07
CA ALA A 23 9.62 17.03 -17.30
C ALA A 23 10.80 16.25 -16.68
N MET A 24 11.32 16.77 -15.56
CA MET A 24 11.74 15.88 -14.47
C MET A 24 10.50 15.11 -13.98
N ALA A 25 10.26 13.95 -14.56
CA ALA A 25 9.27 12.98 -14.11
C ALA A 25 9.99 11.81 -13.45
N THR A 26 10.31 11.92 -12.15
CA THR A 26 10.67 10.75 -11.34
C THR A 26 10.28 10.96 -9.87
N SER A 27 8.98 10.91 -9.56
CA SER A 27 8.55 10.48 -8.23
C SER A 27 8.37 8.95 -8.28
N VAL A 28 9.49 8.23 -8.23
CA VAL A 28 9.46 6.78 -8.00
C VAL A 28 9.18 6.58 -6.52
N ARG A 29 7.94 6.24 -6.17
CA ARG A 29 7.63 5.69 -4.85
C ARG A 29 7.42 4.18 -5.02
N PRO A 30 8.37 3.32 -4.62
CA PRO A 30 8.07 1.91 -4.49
C PRO A 30 7.27 1.74 -3.20
N ALA A 31 5.95 1.86 -3.28
CA ALA A 31 5.05 1.45 -2.21
C ALA A 31 4.76 -0.06 -2.39
N GLY A 32 5.78 -0.88 -2.10
CA GLY A 32 5.66 -2.34 -2.14
C GLY A 32 5.42 -2.87 -0.74
N ALA A 33 4.14 -2.99 -0.37
CA ALA A 33 3.54 -3.90 0.63
C ALA A 33 2.27 -3.30 1.30
N GLN A 34 1.45 -2.54 0.59
CA GLN A 34 0.06 -2.34 1.02
C GLN A 34 -0.75 -3.55 0.54
N GLU A 35 -1.49 -4.22 1.43
CA GLU A 35 -2.31 -5.39 1.08
C GLU A 35 -3.52 -5.00 0.17
N PHE A 36 -3.65 -3.74 -0.19
CA PHE A 36 -4.52 -3.24 -1.27
C PHE A 36 -3.76 -2.26 -2.18
N ASP A 37 -4.03 -2.28 -3.49
CA ASP A 37 -3.45 -1.32 -4.43
C ASP A 37 -4.07 0.06 -4.16
N CYS A 38 -3.25 1.06 -3.85
CA CYS A 38 -3.68 2.43 -3.64
C CYS A 38 -4.45 3.03 -4.82
N ARG A 39 -4.30 2.47 -6.02
CA ARG A 39 -5.07 2.85 -7.22
C ARG A 39 -6.55 2.41 -7.13
N ASP A 40 -6.85 1.42 -6.31
CA ASP A 40 -8.18 0.83 -6.13
C ASP A 40 -8.92 1.35 -4.89
N ALA A 41 -8.33 2.30 -4.15
CA ALA A 41 -8.89 2.90 -2.93
C ALA A 41 -10.32 3.44 -3.13
N ARG A 42 -11.29 2.79 -2.48
CA ARG A 42 -12.72 3.11 -2.56
C ARG A 42 -13.11 4.14 -1.51
N TYR A 43 -12.59 4.01 -0.29
CA TYR A 43 -12.95 4.88 0.82
C TYR A 43 -12.06 6.12 0.93
N ALA A 44 -12.59 7.17 1.56
CA ALA A 44 -11.83 8.39 1.79
C ALA A 44 -10.65 8.16 2.76
N SER A 45 -10.83 7.22 3.70
CA SER A 45 -9.82 6.71 4.63
C SER A 45 -8.67 6.06 3.89
N GLU A 46 -8.97 5.16 2.96
CA GLU A 46 -7.97 4.45 2.14
C GLU A 46 -7.12 5.44 1.33
N ARG A 47 -7.74 6.47 0.74
CA ARG A 47 -6.99 7.54 0.06
C ARG A 47 -6.10 8.33 1.02
N ALA A 48 -6.56 8.60 2.25
CA ALA A 48 -5.76 9.27 3.27
C ALA A 48 -4.57 8.39 3.73
N ILE A 49 -4.78 7.08 3.86
CA ILE A 49 -3.74 6.09 4.19
C ILE A 49 -2.68 6.07 3.09
N CYS A 50 -3.08 5.95 1.83
CA CYS A 50 -2.18 5.95 0.69
C CYS A 50 -1.34 7.24 0.56
N GLY A 51 -1.87 8.38 1.02
CA GLY A 51 -1.19 9.67 1.01
C GLY A 51 -0.29 9.92 2.23
N SER A 52 -0.22 9.02 3.20
CA SER A 52 0.48 9.24 4.47
C SER A 52 1.36 8.06 4.83
N ASP A 53 2.69 8.25 4.78
CA ASP A 53 3.64 7.18 5.11
C ASP A 53 3.44 6.66 6.55
N ARG A 54 3.08 7.54 7.49
CA ARG A 54 2.79 7.15 8.89
C ARG A 54 1.57 6.24 8.99
N LEU A 55 0.50 6.51 8.22
CA LEU A 55 -0.68 5.65 8.21
C LEU A 55 -0.42 4.36 7.42
N SER A 56 0.40 4.43 6.37
CA SER A 56 0.85 3.25 5.62
C SER A 56 1.55 2.23 6.50
N SER A 57 2.52 2.67 7.30
CA SER A 57 3.24 1.77 8.22
C SER A 57 2.33 1.15 9.29
N LEU A 58 1.27 1.85 9.70
CA LEU A 58 0.28 1.28 10.62
C LEU A 58 -0.58 0.22 9.93
N ASP A 59 -0.96 0.44 8.67
CA ASP A 59 -1.69 -0.56 7.87
C ASP A 59 -0.87 -1.84 7.69
N GLU A 60 0.39 -1.70 7.28
CA GLU A 60 1.34 -2.81 7.13
C GLU A 60 1.49 -3.62 8.42
N ARG A 61 1.71 -2.95 9.56
CA ARG A 61 1.84 -3.62 10.87
C ARG A 61 0.55 -4.34 11.27
N MET A 62 -0.60 -3.69 11.10
CA MET A 62 -1.90 -4.26 11.45
C MET A 62 -2.20 -5.51 10.61
N ASN A 63 -1.93 -5.46 9.29
CA ASN A 63 -2.11 -6.60 8.38
C ASN A 63 -1.19 -7.77 8.75
N ALA A 64 0.08 -7.50 9.08
CA ALA A 64 1.02 -8.54 9.52
C ALA A 64 0.51 -9.26 10.78
N LEU A 65 0.09 -8.52 11.81
CA LEU A 65 -0.49 -9.09 13.04
C LEU A 65 -1.75 -9.90 12.77
N TYR A 66 -2.62 -9.42 11.87
CA TYR A 66 -3.83 -10.15 11.48
C TYR A 66 -3.48 -11.48 10.80
N ALA A 67 -2.49 -11.48 9.90
CA ALA A 67 -2.02 -12.68 9.21
C ALA A 67 -1.41 -13.70 10.19
N ASP A 68 -0.54 -13.25 11.10
CA ASP A 68 0.09 -14.07 12.12
C ASP A 68 -0.94 -14.72 13.05
N LEU A 69 -1.89 -13.92 13.55
CA LEU A 69 -2.95 -14.43 14.43
C LEU A 69 -3.86 -15.43 13.72
N LYS A 70 -4.21 -15.16 12.46
CA LYS A 70 -4.99 -16.08 11.62
C LYS A 70 -4.26 -17.40 11.39
N ALA A 71 -2.94 -17.38 11.27
CA ALA A 71 -2.11 -18.58 11.15
C ALA A 71 -2.01 -19.35 12.48
N ALA A 72 -1.90 -18.63 13.61
CA ALA A 72 -1.85 -19.23 14.95
C ALA A 72 -3.18 -19.91 15.35
N TYR A 73 -4.32 -19.46 14.82
CA TYR A 73 -5.63 -20.07 15.09
C TYR A 73 -5.86 -21.37 14.32
N GLY A 74 -5.77 -22.50 15.03
CA GLY A 74 -5.90 -23.85 14.47
C GLY A 74 -7.33 -24.26 14.07
N ASN A 75 -8.38 -23.61 14.58
CA ASN A 75 -9.77 -23.99 14.28
C ASN A 75 -10.54 -22.94 13.46
N ARG A 76 -11.62 -23.37 12.81
CA ARG A 76 -12.46 -22.52 11.95
C ARG A 76 -13.23 -21.46 12.74
N TYR A 77 -13.63 -21.76 13.97
CA TYR A 77 -14.40 -20.83 14.80
C TYR A 77 -13.60 -19.57 15.13
N GLN A 78 -12.39 -19.73 15.66
CA GLN A 78 -11.49 -18.61 15.98
C GLN A 78 -11.15 -17.78 14.74
N ARG A 79 -10.86 -18.41 13.60
CA ARG A 79 -10.59 -17.70 12.34
C ARG A 79 -11.81 -16.93 11.81
N ASN A 80 -13.02 -17.41 12.06
CA ASN A 80 -14.24 -16.70 11.68
C ASN A 80 -14.52 -15.51 12.63
N ASP A 81 -14.31 -15.68 13.94
CA ASP A 81 -14.37 -14.58 14.91
C ASP A 81 -13.39 -13.46 14.53
N LEU A 82 -12.14 -13.82 14.25
CA LEU A 82 -11.10 -12.88 13.82
C LEU A 82 -11.50 -12.11 12.54
N LYS A 83 -12.10 -12.79 11.56
CA LYS A 83 -12.63 -12.14 10.35
C LYS A 83 -13.75 -11.15 10.65
N THR A 84 -14.65 -11.48 11.57
CA THR A 84 -15.72 -10.56 11.99
C THR A 84 -15.12 -9.32 12.66
N TYR A 85 -14.16 -9.53 13.56
CA TYR A 85 -13.47 -8.43 14.23
C TYR A 85 -12.72 -7.52 13.24
N GLN A 86 -12.03 -8.10 12.25
CA GLN A 86 -11.36 -7.32 11.20
C GLN A 86 -12.33 -6.46 10.38
N ARG A 87 -13.52 -6.96 10.06
CA ARG A 87 -14.53 -6.17 9.34
C ARG A 87 -15.00 -4.98 10.17
N GLN A 88 -15.22 -5.17 11.47
CA GLN A 88 -15.60 -4.08 12.38
C GLN A 88 -14.52 -2.99 12.43
N PHE A 89 -13.24 -3.40 12.43
CA PHE A 89 -12.13 -2.45 12.31
C PHE A 89 -12.17 -1.66 10.98
N LEU A 90 -12.39 -2.33 9.85
CA LEU A 90 -12.48 -1.65 8.54
C LEU A 90 -13.63 -0.65 8.52
N ASP A 91 -14.80 -1.01 9.04
CA ASP A 91 -15.95 -0.12 9.16
C ASP A 91 -15.62 1.11 10.04
N ALA A 92 -14.97 0.89 11.19
CA ALA A 92 -14.56 1.96 12.10
C ALA A 92 -13.53 2.90 11.43
N ARG A 93 -12.50 2.35 10.81
CA ARG A 93 -11.48 3.09 10.04
C ARG A 93 -12.12 3.92 8.93
N ASP A 94 -13.07 3.35 8.20
CA ASP A 94 -13.70 4.01 7.06
C ASP A 94 -14.69 5.10 7.47
N SER A 95 -15.31 4.96 8.65
CA SER A 95 -16.15 6.01 9.24
C SER A 95 -15.41 7.32 9.55
N CYS A 96 -14.08 7.27 9.74
CA CYS A 96 -13.24 8.45 9.96
C CYS A 96 -13.11 9.37 8.73
N GLY A 97 -13.50 8.92 7.53
CA GLY A 97 -13.34 9.72 6.32
C GLY A 97 -11.86 10.05 6.04
N ARG A 98 -11.48 11.34 6.01
CA ARG A 98 -10.09 11.77 5.76
C ARG A 98 -9.34 12.21 7.03
N ASP A 99 -9.95 12.09 8.20
CA ASP A 99 -9.33 12.51 9.46
C ASP A 99 -8.19 11.55 9.82
N THR A 100 -6.96 12.04 9.68
CA THR A 100 -5.75 11.24 9.89
C THR A 100 -5.53 10.82 11.33
N GLU A 101 -5.96 11.61 12.31
CA GLU A 101 -5.81 11.25 13.73
C GLU A 101 -6.90 10.28 14.17
N CYS A 102 -8.13 10.40 13.65
CA CYS A 102 -9.17 9.38 13.81
C CYS A 102 -8.72 8.03 13.24
N ILE A 103 -8.23 8.02 11.99
CA ILE A 103 -7.73 6.80 11.33
C ILE A 103 -6.57 6.19 12.14
N ARG A 104 -5.64 7.03 12.61
CA ARG A 104 -4.54 6.57 13.47
C ARG A 104 -5.04 5.91 14.75
N GLY A 105 -6.04 6.49 15.40
CA GLY A 105 -6.68 5.91 16.59
C GLY A 105 -7.22 4.51 16.30
N ALA A 106 -8.01 4.37 15.23
CA ALA A 106 -8.57 3.09 14.81
C ALA A 106 -7.49 2.01 14.58
N TYR A 107 -6.35 2.37 13.96
CA TYR A 107 -5.23 1.45 13.79
C TYR A 107 -4.59 1.04 15.12
N LEU A 108 -4.32 2.00 16.01
CA LEU A 108 -3.67 1.70 17.29
C LEU A 108 -4.53 0.80 18.18
N ASP A 109 -5.83 1.05 18.22
CA ASP A 109 -6.79 0.22 18.95
C ASP A 109 -6.80 -1.22 18.39
N GLN A 110 -6.87 -1.37 17.07
CA GLN A 110 -6.85 -2.69 16.42
C GLN A 110 -5.54 -3.43 16.67
N ILE A 111 -4.40 -2.76 16.50
CA ILE A 111 -3.07 -3.33 16.73
C ILE A 111 -2.96 -3.85 18.17
N SER A 112 -3.37 -3.05 19.15
CA SER A 112 -3.31 -3.45 20.57
C SER A 112 -4.12 -4.72 20.83
N VAL A 113 -5.30 -4.86 20.22
CA VAL A 113 -6.13 -6.06 20.39
C VAL A 113 -5.51 -7.27 19.69
N LEU A 114 -4.99 -7.11 18.47
CA LEU A 114 -4.35 -8.21 17.74
C LEU A 114 -3.10 -8.72 18.47
N GLU A 115 -2.28 -7.82 19.02
CA GLU A 115 -1.10 -8.17 19.82
C GLU A 115 -1.47 -8.99 21.05
N SER A 116 -2.45 -8.53 21.84
CA SER A 116 -2.93 -9.27 23.02
C SER A 116 -3.45 -10.66 22.65
N ARG A 117 -4.24 -10.76 21.58
CA ARG A 117 -4.80 -12.04 21.13
C ARG A 117 -3.71 -13.00 20.59
N LEU A 118 -2.67 -12.47 19.96
CA LEU A 118 -1.53 -13.23 19.46
C LEU A 118 -0.67 -13.76 20.58
N GLU A 119 -0.37 -12.94 21.59
CA GLU A 119 0.34 -13.38 22.80
C GLU A 119 -0.41 -14.53 23.51
N GLU A 120 -1.73 -14.41 23.64
CA GLU A 120 -2.55 -15.49 24.18
C GLU A 120 -2.54 -16.75 23.32
N ALA A 121 -2.53 -16.61 21.99
CA ALA A 121 -2.48 -17.75 21.08
C ALA A 121 -1.16 -18.52 21.25
N TYR A 122 -0.02 -17.83 21.30
CA TYR A 122 1.28 -18.46 21.52
C TYR A 122 1.40 -19.10 22.89
N ARG A 123 0.98 -18.42 23.97
CA ARG A 123 0.98 -19.02 25.33
C ARG A 123 0.14 -20.30 25.42
N ARG A 124 -0.93 -20.43 24.63
CA ARG A 124 -1.73 -21.66 24.57
C ARG A 124 -1.05 -22.78 23.79
N SER A 125 -0.18 -22.45 22.83
CA SER A 125 0.55 -23.44 22.03
C SER A 125 1.73 -24.09 22.77
N GLU A 126 2.23 -23.44 23.82
CA GLU A 126 3.34 -23.93 24.66
C GLU A 126 2.88 -24.83 25.82
N ARG A 127 1.56 -24.95 26.04
CA ARG A 127 0.96 -25.81 27.06
C ARG A 127 0.58 -27.17 26.47
#